data_AF-A0A2G2VV61-F1
#
_entry.id   AF-A0A2G2VV61-F1
#
_cell.length_a   1.000
_cell.length_b   1.000
_cell.length_c   1.000
_cell.angle_alpha   90.00
_cell.angle_beta   90.00
_cell.angle_gamma   90.00
#
_symmetry.space_group_name_H-M   'P 1'
#
loop_
_entity.id
_entity.type
_entity.pdbx_description
1 polymer ?
#
loop_
_entity_poly.entity_id
_entity_poly.type
_entity_poly.pdbx_seq_one_letter_code
_entity_poly.pdbx_strand_id
1 'polypeptide(L)'
;MDNPSSSQSLAIDVAPSSPPPIVASVNDRIRPLLDCVDRLRHLNIMQEAIQLPKINDPQFSTAPRLCLEYNGKSVDVDEVSVADAIILATDEIAGHGKGISNKLLTLVVKKNGVPDLTMVDLPGITRVPVQGQPDDIYEQISDIIKTYISPQESIILNVLSATVDFPTCESIRMSQKVDKIGERTLAVVTKADKAPEGLLEKVTADEVNIGLG
;
A
#
# COMPACT_ATOMS: atom_id res chain seq x y z
N MET A 1 12.27 -13.43 21.16
CA MET A 1 12.63 -12.00 21.09
C MET A 1 11.78 -11.43 19.97
N ASP A 2 10.62 -10.92 20.34
CA ASP A 2 9.62 -10.42 19.40
C ASP A 2 10.06 -9.06 18.85
N ASN A 3 10.12 -8.96 17.52
CA ASN A 3 10.40 -7.71 16.81
C ASN A 3 9.20 -6.76 17.04
N PRO A 4 9.39 -5.54 17.59
CA PRO A 4 8.27 -4.63 17.81
C PRO A 4 7.63 -4.25 16.49
N SER A 5 6.30 -4.19 16.51
CA SER A 5 5.39 -3.91 15.40
C SER A 5 5.88 -2.83 14.42
N SER A 6 6.26 -3.24 13.21
CA SER A 6 6.33 -2.34 12.07
C SER A 6 4.91 -2.10 11.56
N SER A 7 4.35 -0.92 11.83
CA SER A 7 3.14 -0.44 11.17
C SER A 7 3.54 0.07 9.79
N GLN A 8 2.99 -0.53 8.73
CA GLN A 8 3.16 -0.07 7.36
C GLN A 8 1.96 0.80 6.97
N SER A 9 2.22 1.88 6.23
CA SER A 9 1.18 2.76 5.68
C SER A 9 1.23 2.65 4.16
N LEU A 10 0.07 2.51 3.53
CA LEU A 10 -0.06 2.50 2.06
C LEU A 10 -0.83 3.75 1.64
N ALA A 11 -0.40 4.42 0.58
CA ALA A 11 -1.14 5.53 -0.02
C ALA A 11 -1.63 5.13 -1.41
N ILE A 12 -2.89 5.42 -1.72
CA ILE A 12 -3.51 5.17 -3.02
C ILE A 12 -3.80 6.53 -3.67
N ASP A 13 -3.30 6.76 -4.88
CA ASP A 13 -3.59 7.97 -5.66
C ASP A 13 -4.57 7.63 -6.80
N VAL A 14 -5.61 8.47 -6.98
CA VAL A 14 -6.65 8.29 -7.99
C VAL A 14 -6.60 9.45 -8.98
N ALA A 15 -6.29 9.13 -10.25
CA ALA A 15 -6.27 10.12 -11.32
C ALA A 15 -7.63 10.85 -11.50
N PRO A 16 -7.63 12.13 -11.91
CA PRO A 16 -8.83 12.97 -11.85
C PRO A 16 -9.81 12.67 -12.99
N SER A 17 -11.04 12.32 -12.66
CA SER A 17 -12.21 12.49 -13.54
C SER A 17 -13.42 12.97 -12.72
N SER A 18 -14.20 13.89 -13.31
CA SER A 18 -15.17 14.84 -12.72
C SER A 18 -16.21 14.29 -11.71
N PRO A 19 -16.82 15.14 -10.84
CA PRO A 19 -17.56 14.67 -9.67
C PRO A 19 -19.07 14.51 -9.88
N PRO A 20 -19.67 13.45 -9.29
CA PRO A 20 -21.01 13.53 -8.69
C PRO A 20 -21.00 12.89 -7.26
N PRO A 21 -22.13 12.78 -6.54
CA PRO A 21 -22.24 13.09 -5.10
C PRO A 21 -21.40 12.19 -4.15
N ILE A 22 -20.90 12.83 -3.08
CA ILE A 22 -19.70 12.46 -2.30
C ILE A 22 -19.82 11.17 -1.45
N VAL A 23 -21.00 10.78 -0.97
CA VAL A 23 -21.09 9.69 0.04
C VAL A 23 -21.40 8.31 -0.56
N ALA A 24 -22.17 8.24 -1.65
CA ALA A 24 -22.38 7.00 -2.41
C ALA A 24 -21.21 6.70 -3.36
N SER A 25 -20.63 7.76 -3.96
CA SER A 25 -19.56 7.62 -4.94
C SER A 25 -18.24 7.09 -4.36
N VAL A 26 -17.95 7.31 -3.08
CA VAL A 26 -16.69 6.85 -2.48
C VAL A 26 -16.69 5.33 -2.36
N ASN A 27 -17.78 4.71 -1.89
CA ASN A 27 -17.91 3.25 -1.89
C ASN A 27 -17.93 2.64 -3.30
N ASP A 28 -18.57 3.28 -4.27
CA ASP A 28 -18.62 2.79 -5.65
C ASP A 28 -17.29 2.98 -6.41
N ARG A 29 -16.45 3.94 -6.00
CA ARG A 29 -15.10 4.15 -6.56
C ARG A 29 -14.03 3.34 -5.84
N ILE A 30 -14.19 3.12 -4.54
CA ILE A 30 -13.26 2.34 -3.72
C ILE A 30 -13.47 0.84 -3.95
N ARG A 31 -14.70 0.34 -4.16
CA ARG A 31 -14.93 -1.09 -4.44
C ARG A 31 -14.13 -1.61 -5.64
N PRO A 32 -14.10 -0.95 -6.81
CA PRO A 32 -13.24 -1.36 -7.92
C PRO A 32 -11.75 -1.36 -7.57
N LEU A 33 -11.31 -0.44 -6.70
CA LEU A 33 -9.93 -0.35 -6.23
C LEU A 33 -9.60 -1.44 -5.22
N LEU A 34 -10.47 -1.71 -4.25
CA LEU A 34 -10.37 -2.83 -3.32
C LEU A 34 -10.45 -4.16 -4.06
N ASP A 35 -11.33 -4.30 -5.06
CA ASP A 35 -11.39 -5.45 -5.95
C ASP A 35 -10.11 -5.56 -6.78
N CYS A 36 -9.50 -4.43 -7.18
CA CYS A 36 -8.22 -4.45 -7.89
C CYS A 36 -7.09 -4.87 -6.96
N VAL A 37 -7.02 -4.31 -5.75
CA VAL A 37 -6.07 -4.67 -4.69
C VAL A 37 -6.25 -6.14 -4.30
N ASP A 38 -7.48 -6.63 -4.17
CA ASP A 38 -7.79 -8.04 -3.92
C ASP A 38 -7.42 -8.91 -5.10
N ARG A 39 -7.68 -8.50 -6.35
CA ARG A 39 -7.22 -9.22 -7.55
C ARG A 39 -5.69 -9.26 -7.65
N LEU A 40 -5.00 -8.19 -7.24
CA LEU A 40 -3.54 -8.13 -7.16
C LEU A 40 -3.01 -8.99 -6.01
N ARG A 41 -3.71 -9.04 -4.87
CA ARG A 41 -3.43 -9.92 -3.71
C ARG A 41 -3.66 -11.40 -4.07
N HIS A 42 -4.55 -11.69 -5.02
CA HIS A 42 -4.78 -13.01 -5.60
C HIS A 42 -3.83 -13.38 -6.76
N LEU A 43 -2.78 -12.59 -7.04
CA LEU A 43 -1.67 -13.04 -7.91
C LEU A 43 -0.77 -14.11 -7.26
N ASN A 44 -1.31 -14.84 -6.28
CA ASN A 44 -0.77 -16.12 -5.87
C ASN A 44 -1.02 -17.12 -7.01
N ILE A 45 -0.02 -17.24 -7.88
CA ILE A 45 0.24 -18.38 -8.76
C ILE A 45 -0.32 -19.67 -8.11
N MET A 46 -1.35 -20.26 -8.73
CA MET A 46 -1.95 -21.62 -8.58
C MET A 46 -3.47 -21.67 -8.30
N GLN A 47 -4.22 -22.16 -9.32
CA GLN A 47 -5.52 -22.88 -9.31
C GLN A 47 -6.74 -22.12 -8.73
N GLU A 48 -7.91 -21.98 -9.37
CA GLU A 48 -8.66 -22.80 -10.33
C GLU A 48 -9.43 -21.94 -11.38
N ALA A 49 -9.85 -22.61 -12.45
CA ALA A 49 -10.38 -22.04 -13.69
C ALA A 49 -11.78 -21.43 -13.59
N ILE A 50 -11.92 -20.18 -14.06
CA ILE A 50 -13.19 -19.67 -14.63
C ILE A 50 -13.05 -19.76 -16.15
N GLN A 51 -13.79 -20.67 -16.79
CA GLN A 51 -13.82 -20.76 -18.25
C GLN A 51 -14.70 -19.65 -18.84
N LEU A 52 -14.08 -18.75 -19.61
CA LEU A 52 -14.74 -17.83 -20.53
C LEU A 52 -14.41 -18.21 -21.99
N PRO A 53 -15.24 -17.83 -22.97
CA PRO A 53 -15.18 -18.35 -24.33
C PRO A 53 -13.87 -17.92 -25.01
N LYS A 54 -13.14 -18.89 -25.56
CA LYS A 54 -11.88 -18.66 -26.28
C LYS A 54 -12.17 -17.95 -27.62
N ILE A 55 -11.86 -16.66 -27.68
CA ILE A 55 -11.57 -15.98 -28.95
C ILE A 55 -10.05 -16.10 -29.13
N ASN A 56 -9.62 -17.04 -29.98
CA ASN A 56 -8.21 -17.18 -30.37
C ASN A 56 -7.84 -16.01 -31.30
N ASP A 57 -7.51 -14.86 -30.73
CA ASP A 57 -6.84 -13.78 -31.42
C ASP A 57 -5.38 -13.70 -30.93
N PRO A 58 -4.38 -13.96 -31.79
CA PRO A 58 -2.97 -13.99 -31.42
C PRO A 58 -2.40 -12.63 -30.98
N GLN A 59 -3.16 -11.53 -31.06
CA GLN A 59 -2.77 -10.23 -30.51
C GLN A 59 -3.23 -10.01 -29.05
N PHE A 60 -4.03 -10.91 -28.48
CA PHE A 60 -4.49 -10.84 -27.10
C PHE A 60 -3.60 -11.69 -26.19
N SER A 61 -2.41 -11.18 -25.86
CA SER A 61 -1.70 -11.69 -24.68
C SER A 61 -2.51 -11.29 -23.43
N THR A 62 -3.09 -12.26 -22.75
CA THR A 62 -3.83 -12.06 -21.49
C THR A 62 -2.89 -11.88 -20.28
N ALA A 63 -1.60 -12.13 -20.47
CA ALA A 63 -0.58 -12.02 -19.44
C ALA A 63 -0.25 -10.55 -19.17
N PRO A 64 -0.10 -10.15 -17.89
CA PRO A 64 0.33 -8.80 -17.55
C PRO A 64 1.77 -8.56 -18.05
N ARG A 65 2.04 -7.33 -18.47
CA ARG A 65 3.40 -6.85 -18.75
C ARG A 65 3.90 -6.09 -17.53
N LEU A 66 5.03 -6.51 -16.98
CA LEU A 66 5.64 -5.88 -15.81
C LEU A 66 6.93 -5.16 -16.25
N CYS A 67 7.08 -3.91 -15.83
CA CYS A 67 8.28 -3.10 -16.07
C CYS A 67 8.69 -2.42 -14.78
N LEU A 68 9.94 -2.58 -14.37
CA LEU A 68 10.51 -1.94 -13.20
C LEU A 68 11.29 -0.69 -13.62
N GLU A 69 10.91 0.46 -13.07
CA GLU A 69 11.51 1.76 -13.38
C GLU A 69 12.19 2.35 -12.14
N TYR A 70 13.47 2.69 -12.25
CA TYR A 70 14.26 3.28 -11.16
C TYR A 70 15.55 3.92 -11.71
N ASN A 71 16.06 4.99 -11.09
CA ASN A 71 17.29 5.68 -11.52
C ASN A 71 17.34 6.02 -13.04
N GLY A 72 16.18 6.25 -13.69
CA GLY A 72 16.09 6.48 -15.14
C GLY A 72 16.27 5.23 -16.01
N LYS A 73 16.31 4.04 -15.42
CA LYS A 73 16.31 2.73 -16.09
C LYS A 73 14.87 2.20 -16.15
N SER A 74 14.57 1.45 -17.20
CA SER A 74 13.36 0.64 -17.34
C SER A 74 13.77 -0.79 -17.65
N VAL A 75 13.35 -1.74 -16.83
CA VAL A 75 13.69 -3.15 -16.94
C VAL A 75 12.41 -3.95 -17.06
N ASP A 76 12.21 -4.63 -18.20
CA ASP A 76 11.13 -5.58 -18.33
C ASP A 76 11.40 -6.78 -17.41
N VAL A 77 10.40 -7.15 -16.61
CA VAL A 77 10.47 -8.25 -15.65
C VAL A 77 9.28 -9.18 -15.84
N ASP A 78 9.41 -10.41 -15.36
CA ASP A 78 8.29 -11.35 -15.29
C ASP A 78 7.87 -11.57 -13.83
N GLU A 79 6.73 -12.24 -13.62
CA GLU A 79 6.19 -12.49 -12.29
C GLU A 79 7.12 -13.32 -11.38
N VAL A 80 8.06 -14.09 -11.96
CA VAL A 80 8.97 -14.95 -11.21
C VAL A 80 10.21 -14.17 -10.75
N SER A 81 10.70 -13.26 -11.59
CA SER A 81 11.93 -12.49 -11.37
C SER A 81 11.71 -11.11 -10.74
N VAL A 82 10.47 -10.61 -10.71
CA VAL A 82 10.15 -9.26 -10.20
C VAL A 82 10.65 -9.03 -8.77
N ALA A 83 10.54 -10.03 -7.89
CA ALA A 83 10.98 -9.89 -6.50
C ALA A 83 12.50 -9.68 -6.40
N ASP A 84 13.28 -10.50 -7.12
CA ASP A 84 14.74 -10.37 -7.16
C ASP A 84 15.16 -9.05 -7.81
N ALA A 85 14.45 -8.62 -8.87
CA ALA A 85 14.71 -7.34 -9.52
C ALA A 85 14.47 -6.14 -8.59
N ILE A 86 13.41 -6.18 -7.77
CA ILE A 86 13.13 -5.16 -6.75
C ILE A 86 14.27 -5.11 -5.70
N ILE A 87 14.74 -6.28 -5.24
CA ILE A 87 15.85 -6.35 -4.26
C ILE A 87 17.12 -5.71 -4.85
N LEU A 88 17.50 -6.10 -6.07
CA LEU A 88 18.68 -5.56 -6.74
C LEU A 88 18.58 -4.04 -6.98
N ALA A 89 17.40 -3.56 -7.39
CA ALA A 89 17.15 -2.14 -7.57
C ALA A 89 17.20 -1.36 -6.24
N THR A 90 16.66 -1.95 -5.17
CA THR A 90 16.69 -1.37 -3.82
C THR A 90 18.13 -1.22 -3.33
N ASP A 91 18.96 -2.25 -3.49
CA ASP A 91 20.38 -2.21 -3.13
C ASP A 91 21.15 -1.14 -3.93
N GLU A 92 20.82 -0.95 -5.21
CA GLU A 92 21.42 0.10 -6.03
C GLU A 92 21.03 1.52 -5.55
N ILE A 93 19.80 1.69 -5.08
CA ILE A 93 19.21 2.97 -4.70
C ILE A 93 19.59 3.39 -3.28
N ALA A 94 19.49 2.48 -2.33
CA ALA A 94 19.68 2.72 -0.90
C ALA A 94 21.07 2.30 -0.40
N GLY A 95 21.85 1.58 -1.23
CA GLY A 95 23.12 0.98 -0.85
C GLY A 95 22.96 -0.32 -0.08
N HIS A 96 24.06 -1.05 0.11
CA HIS A 96 24.05 -2.27 0.90
C HIS A 96 23.84 -1.97 2.39
N GLY A 97 22.74 -2.45 2.98
CA GLY A 97 22.50 -2.35 4.42
C GLY A 97 21.08 -1.90 4.79
N LYS A 98 20.95 -1.10 5.85
CA LYS A 98 19.65 -0.61 6.38
C LYS A 98 19.39 0.86 6.04
N GLY A 99 20.02 1.37 4.98
CA GLY A 99 19.86 2.74 4.51
C GLY A 99 18.46 3.01 3.99
N ILE A 100 18.08 4.29 3.97
CA ILE A 100 16.82 4.75 3.38
C ILE A 100 17.15 5.74 2.27
N SER A 101 16.34 5.70 1.21
CA SER A 101 16.45 6.60 0.07
C SER A 101 15.07 7.15 -0.26
N ASN A 102 15.02 8.40 -0.68
CA ASN A 102 13.80 9.05 -1.16
C ASN A 102 13.58 8.85 -2.67
N LYS A 103 14.45 8.09 -3.34
CA LYS A 103 14.30 7.79 -4.77
C LYS A 103 13.20 6.75 -4.97
N LEU A 104 12.38 7.00 -5.98
CA LEU A 104 11.29 6.11 -6.38
C LEU A 104 11.81 4.86 -7.09
N LEU A 105 11.19 3.74 -6.74
CA LEU A 105 11.23 2.47 -7.45
C LEU A 105 9.78 2.16 -7.85
N THR A 106 9.50 2.14 -9.15
CA THR A 106 8.13 2.07 -9.69
C THR A 106 7.96 0.79 -10.48
N LEU A 107 7.05 -0.08 -10.04
CA LEU A 107 6.63 -1.25 -10.81
C LEU A 107 5.39 -0.90 -11.63
N VAL A 108 5.55 -0.83 -12.95
CA VAL A 108 4.46 -0.60 -13.91
C VAL A 108 3.90 -1.94 -14.36
N VAL A 109 2.64 -2.21 -14.03
CA VAL A 109 1.91 -3.41 -14.45
C VAL A 109 0.84 -3.03 -15.46
N LYS A 110 0.96 -3.50 -16.69
CA LYS A 110 -0.01 -3.25 -17.77
C LYS A 110 -0.78 -4.53 -18.09
N LYS A 111 -2.11 -4.47 -17.97
CA LYS A 111 -3.01 -5.58 -18.35
C LYS A 111 -4.26 -5.01 -19.00
N ASN A 112 -4.79 -5.68 -20.02
CA ASN A 112 -6.03 -5.26 -20.64
C ASN A 112 -7.20 -5.51 -19.68
N GLY A 113 -8.10 -4.53 -19.55
CA GLY A 113 -9.31 -4.65 -18.74
C GLY A 113 -9.12 -4.40 -17.24
N VAL A 114 -7.96 -3.89 -16.80
CA VAL A 114 -7.78 -3.36 -15.43
C VAL A 114 -7.83 -1.83 -15.43
N PRO A 115 -8.39 -1.19 -14.40
CA PRO A 115 -8.36 0.26 -14.27
C PRO A 115 -6.95 0.77 -13.96
N ASP A 116 -6.69 2.04 -14.29
CA ASP A 116 -5.47 2.72 -13.87
C ASP A 116 -5.51 2.96 -12.35
N LEU A 117 -4.52 2.43 -11.65
CA LEU A 117 -4.37 2.55 -10.20
C LEU A 117 -2.90 2.76 -9.85
N THR A 118 -2.64 3.74 -8.99
CA THR A 118 -1.32 3.95 -8.40
C THR A 118 -1.37 3.63 -6.91
N MET A 119 -0.52 2.70 -6.48
CA MET A 119 -0.31 2.40 -5.07
C MET A 119 1.13 2.71 -4.72
N VAL A 120 1.33 3.38 -3.59
CA VAL A 120 2.64 3.68 -3.05
C VAL A 120 2.82 2.93 -1.75
N ASP A 121 3.79 2.01 -1.74
CA ASP A 121 4.29 1.39 -0.51
C ASP A 121 5.28 2.34 0.16
N LEU A 122 5.06 2.62 1.45
CA LEU A 122 5.88 3.57 2.21
C LEU A 122 6.75 2.85 3.24
N PRO A 123 7.93 3.40 3.58
CA PRO A 123 8.80 2.79 4.58
C PRO A 123 8.08 2.55 5.91
N GLY A 124 8.37 1.41 6.54
CA GLY A 124 7.86 1.11 7.88
C GLY A 124 8.36 2.12 8.91
N ILE A 125 7.47 2.56 9.80
CA ILE A 125 7.80 3.61 10.77
C ILE A 125 8.60 3.03 11.94
N THR A 126 9.81 3.54 12.17
CA THR A 126 10.61 3.26 13.38
C THR A 126 10.98 4.54 14.11
N ARG A 127 10.85 4.55 15.45
CA ARG A 127 11.26 5.68 16.29
C ARG A 127 12.70 5.58 16.79
N VAL A 128 13.28 4.38 16.75
CA VAL A 128 14.59 4.12 17.32
C VAL A 128 15.48 3.59 16.20
N PRO A 129 16.62 4.26 15.92
CA PRO A 129 17.58 3.74 14.96
C PRO A 129 18.15 2.42 15.47
N VAL A 130 18.17 1.41 14.60
CA VAL A 130 18.91 0.18 14.87
C VAL A 130 20.34 0.32 14.33
N GLN A 131 21.26 -0.56 14.78
CA GLN A 131 22.64 -0.55 14.29
C GLN A 131 22.70 -0.50 12.76
N GLY A 132 23.39 0.51 12.24
CA GLY A 132 23.54 0.77 10.81
C GLY A 132 22.57 1.80 10.22
N GLN A 133 21.65 2.38 11.02
CA GLN A 133 20.79 3.49 10.60
C GLN A 133 21.28 4.83 11.17
N PRO A 134 21.02 5.95 10.47
CA PRO A 134 21.32 7.27 10.98
C PRO A 134 20.40 7.67 12.13
N ASP A 135 20.83 8.60 12.98
CA ASP A 135 20.07 9.03 14.17
C ASP A 135 18.76 9.73 13.82
N ASP A 136 18.67 10.35 12.65
CA ASP A 136 17.50 11.09 12.12
C ASP A 136 16.59 10.20 11.24
N ILE A 137 16.67 8.88 11.38
CA ILE A 137 15.92 7.93 10.54
C ILE A 137 14.40 8.14 10.63
N TYR A 138 13.91 8.51 11.80
CA TYR A 138 12.49 8.75 12.02
C TYR A 138 12.01 9.97 11.23
N GLU A 139 12.77 11.06 11.26
CA GLU A 139 12.50 12.28 10.52
C GLU A 139 12.50 12.00 9.01
N GLN A 140 13.51 11.29 8.51
CA GLN A 140 13.60 10.91 7.09
C GLN A 140 12.39 10.09 6.64
N ILE A 141 12.01 9.05 7.38
CA ILE A 141 10.82 8.23 7.08
C ILE A 141 9.55 9.08 7.14
N SER A 142 9.43 9.91 8.18
CA SER A 142 8.25 10.77 8.36
C SER A 142 8.07 11.73 7.20
N ASP A 143 9.15 12.30 6.68
CA ASP A 143 9.09 13.26 5.57
C ASP A 143 8.79 12.58 4.23
N ILE A 144 9.29 11.37 4.01
CA ILE A 144 8.86 10.53 2.88
C ILE A 144 7.35 10.28 2.97
N ILE A 145 6.86 9.77 4.10
CA ILE A 145 5.43 9.46 4.27
C ILE A 145 4.56 10.69 4.06
N LYS A 146 4.91 11.83 4.70
CA LYS A 146 4.17 13.10 4.56
C LYS A 146 4.03 13.54 3.11
N THR A 147 5.05 13.30 2.28
CA THR A 147 5.01 13.65 0.85
C THR A 147 3.83 12.98 0.14
N TYR A 148 3.48 11.74 0.53
CA TYR A 148 2.41 10.96 -0.11
C TYR A 148 1.06 11.08 0.59
N ILE A 149 1.01 11.35 1.90
CA ILE A 149 -0.27 11.43 2.62
C ILE A 149 -0.85 12.86 2.71
N SER A 150 -0.03 13.89 2.44
CA SER A 150 -0.47 15.29 2.52
C SER A 150 -1.43 15.75 1.40
N PRO A 151 -1.29 15.32 0.13
CA PRO A 151 -2.25 15.66 -0.92
C PRO A 151 -3.66 15.19 -0.57
N GLN A 152 -4.68 15.98 -0.92
CA GLN A 152 -6.08 15.68 -0.57
C GLN A 152 -6.68 14.59 -1.44
N GLU A 153 -6.10 14.36 -2.61
CA GLU A 153 -6.48 13.37 -3.59
C GLU A 153 -6.02 11.95 -3.20
N SER A 154 -5.07 11.84 -2.27
CA SER A 154 -4.52 10.57 -1.81
C SER A 154 -5.41 9.93 -0.73
N ILE A 155 -5.80 8.68 -0.95
CA ILE A 155 -6.45 7.83 0.05
C ILE A 155 -5.37 7.21 0.92
N ILE A 156 -5.52 7.33 2.23
CA ILE A 156 -4.60 6.80 3.23
C ILE A 156 -5.13 5.44 3.69
N LEU A 157 -4.31 4.40 3.55
CA LEU A 157 -4.61 3.07 4.05
C LEU A 157 -3.72 2.75 5.25
N ASN A 158 -4.30 2.85 6.45
CA ASN A 158 -3.63 2.54 7.70
C ASN A 158 -3.73 1.04 8.00
N VAL A 159 -2.63 0.31 7.85
CA VAL A 159 -2.58 -1.12 8.18
C VAL A 159 -2.22 -1.30 9.65
N LEU A 160 -3.17 -1.79 10.42
CA LEU A 160 -3.07 -1.97 11.87
C LEU A 160 -3.09 -3.46 12.21
N SER A 161 -2.37 -3.86 13.26
CA SER A 161 -2.48 -5.23 13.77
C SER A 161 -3.51 -5.28 14.90
N ALA A 162 -4.39 -6.28 14.91
CA ALA A 162 -5.36 -6.48 15.99
C ALA A 162 -4.69 -6.58 17.37
N THR A 163 -3.44 -7.03 17.43
CA THR A 163 -2.67 -7.22 18.66
C THR A 163 -2.12 -5.93 19.27
N VAL A 164 -2.22 -4.78 18.60
CA VAL A 164 -1.65 -3.50 19.07
C VAL A 164 -2.74 -2.47 19.29
N ASP A 165 -2.57 -1.57 20.24
CA ASP A 165 -3.55 -0.52 20.53
C ASP A 165 -3.47 0.60 19.49
N PHE A 166 -4.57 0.80 18.76
CA PHE A 166 -4.60 1.70 17.60
C PHE A 166 -4.19 3.14 17.92
N PRO A 167 -4.59 3.76 19.06
CA PRO A 167 -4.15 5.11 19.41
C PRO A 167 -2.63 5.25 19.57
N THR A 168 -1.91 4.14 19.80
CA THR A 168 -0.45 4.13 19.95
C THR A 168 0.29 4.06 18.62
N CYS A 169 -0.42 3.70 17.54
CA CYS A 169 0.16 3.50 16.22
C CYS A 169 0.57 4.84 15.60
N GLU A 170 1.81 4.92 15.11
CA GLU A 170 2.33 6.15 14.53
C GLU A 170 1.65 6.49 13.19
N SER A 171 1.23 5.47 12.43
CA SER A 171 0.46 5.66 11.20
C SER A 171 -0.85 6.42 11.45
N ILE A 172 -1.57 6.12 12.54
CA ILE A 172 -2.77 6.86 12.97
C ILE A 172 -2.43 8.31 13.31
N ARG A 173 -1.38 8.52 14.10
CA ARG A 173 -0.95 9.87 14.49
C ARG A 173 -0.53 10.71 13.28
N MET A 174 0.08 10.10 12.27
CA MET A 174 0.46 10.77 11.04
C MET A 174 -0.74 11.07 10.15
N SER A 175 -1.67 10.13 9.95
CA SER A 175 -2.87 10.35 9.13
C SER A 175 -3.78 11.41 9.73
N GLN A 176 -4.01 11.41 11.04
CA GLN A 176 -4.85 12.42 11.72
C GLN A 176 -4.32 13.85 11.60
N LYS A 177 -3.00 14.04 11.39
CA LYS A 177 -2.42 15.37 11.15
C LYS A 177 -2.83 15.96 9.81
N VAL A 178 -3.10 15.12 8.81
CA VAL A 178 -3.42 15.50 7.42
C VAL A 178 -4.88 15.22 7.02
N ASP A 179 -5.59 14.42 7.82
CA ASP A 179 -6.99 14.04 7.66
C ASP A 179 -7.65 13.86 9.05
N LYS A 180 -8.04 14.99 9.67
CA LYS A 180 -8.55 15.02 11.05
C LYS A 180 -9.91 14.34 11.26
N ILE A 181 -10.71 14.29 10.21
CA ILE A 181 -12.08 13.79 10.21
C ILE A 181 -12.19 12.40 9.57
N GLY A 182 -11.10 11.88 9.02
CA GLY A 182 -11.03 10.53 8.45
C GLY A 182 -11.75 10.39 7.11
N GLU A 183 -11.92 11.48 6.35
CA GLU A 183 -12.68 11.47 5.09
C GLU A 183 -12.01 10.64 3.98
N ARG A 184 -10.68 10.50 4.04
CA ARG A 184 -9.87 9.77 3.06
C ARG A 184 -8.92 8.78 3.71
N THR A 185 -9.15 8.44 4.98
CA THR A 185 -8.35 7.47 5.73
C THR A 185 -9.17 6.22 6.02
N LEU A 186 -8.68 5.07 5.54
CA LEU A 186 -9.24 3.75 5.80
C LEU A 186 -8.33 2.98 6.75
N ALA A 187 -8.89 2.40 7.81
CA ALA A 187 -8.17 1.43 8.63
C ALA A 187 -8.38 -0.01 8.11
N VAL A 188 -7.27 -0.73 7.94
CA VAL A 188 -7.26 -2.17 7.64
C VAL A 188 -6.66 -2.90 8.82
N VAL A 189 -7.48 -3.71 9.49
CA VAL A 189 -7.03 -4.50 10.64
C VAL A 189 -6.57 -5.89 10.18
N THR A 190 -5.36 -6.26 10.59
CA THR A 190 -4.67 -7.51 10.24
C THR A 190 -4.38 -8.35 11.48
N LYS A 191 -4.10 -9.64 11.30
CA LYS A 191 -3.83 -10.59 12.39
C LYS A 191 -4.97 -10.72 13.41
N ALA A 192 -6.23 -10.63 12.95
CA ALA A 192 -7.42 -10.76 13.79
C ALA A 192 -7.49 -12.12 14.52
N ASP A 193 -6.90 -13.16 13.94
CA ASP A 193 -6.74 -14.48 14.54
C ASP A 193 -5.94 -14.46 15.85
N LYS A 194 -5.02 -13.50 16.02
CA LYS A 194 -4.14 -13.40 17.20
C LYS A 194 -4.75 -12.64 18.36
N ALA A 195 -5.77 -11.83 18.11
CA ALA A 195 -6.48 -11.06 19.12
C ALA A 195 -7.97 -10.95 18.75
N PRO A 196 -8.72 -12.07 18.79
CA PRO A 196 -10.12 -12.07 18.40
C PRO A 196 -11.03 -11.51 19.51
N GLU A 197 -10.70 -11.72 20.78
CA GLU A 197 -11.43 -11.15 21.92
C GLU A 197 -11.26 -9.63 21.98
N GLY A 198 -12.36 -8.91 22.16
CA GLY A 198 -12.34 -7.46 22.29
C GLY A 198 -12.10 -6.71 20.98
N LEU A 199 -11.89 -7.42 19.86
CA LEU A 199 -11.56 -6.77 18.60
C LEU A 199 -12.71 -5.92 18.08
N LEU A 200 -13.94 -6.44 18.14
CA LEU A 200 -15.12 -5.72 17.69
C LEU A 200 -15.30 -4.43 18.49
N GLU A 201 -15.18 -4.49 19.81
CA GLU A 201 -15.21 -3.32 20.69
C GLU A 201 -14.09 -2.34 20.32
N LYS A 202 -12.87 -2.85 20.06
CA LYS A 202 -11.72 -2.03 19.71
C LYS A 202 -11.83 -1.32 18.36
N VAL A 203 -12.43 -1.93 17.35
CA VAL A 203 -12.70 -1.24 16.07
C VAL A 203 -13.90 -0.29 16.19
N THR A 204 -14.94 -0.67 16.93
CA THR A 204 -16.15 0.17 17.07
C THR A 204 -16.00 1.30 18.06
N ALA A 205 -15.00 1.22 18.95
CA ALA A 205 -14.57 2.32 19.79
C ALA A 205 -14.00 3.41 18.88
N ASP A 206 -14.77 4.47 18.65
CA ASP A 206 -14.45 5.65 17.84
C ASP A 206 -13.31 6.50 18.45
N GLU A 207 -12.34 5.87 19.11
CA GLU A 207 -11.24 6.52 19.82
C GLU A 207 -10.26 7.23 18.87
N VAL A 208 -10.37 6.96 17.56
CA VAL A 208 -9.39 7.38 16.56
C VAL A 208 -10.01 8.12 15.37
N ASN A 209 -11.33 8.35 15.32
CA ASN A 209 -12.04 8.98 14.19
C ASN A 209 -11.59 8.38 12.83
N ILE A 210 -11.48 7.06 12.74
CA ILE A 210 -11.08 6.41 11.49
C ILE A 210 -12.32 5.83 10.83
N GLY A 211 -12.57 6.22 9.58
CA GLY A 211 -13.56 5.55 8.75
C GLY A 211 -13.19 4.07 8.61
N LEU A 212 -14.01 3.20 9.19
CA LEU A 212 -13.96 1.77 8.89
C LEU A 212 -14.72 1.56 7.59
N GLY A 213 -14.00 1.11 6.56
CA GLY A 213 -14.55 0.76 5.25
C GLY A 213 -15.25 -0.59 5.24
#